data_AF-A0A9D6YE20-F1
#
_entry.id   AF-A0A9D6YE20-F1
#
_cell.length_a   1.000
_cell.length_b   1.000
_cell.length_c   1.000
_cell.angle_alpha   90.00
_cell.angle_beta   90.00
_cell.angle_gamma   90.00
#
_symmetry.space_group_name_H-M   'P 1'
#
loop_
_entity.id
_entity.type
_entity.pdbx_description
1 polymer ?
#
loop_
_entity_poly.entity_id
_entity_poly.type
_entity_poly.pdbx_seq_one_letter_code
_entity_poly.pdbx_strand_id
1 'polypeptide(L)'
;MGADLNVPLDTDGDGIFDYRETDSDNDGIPDAIERGPDGLHPRATDGDGVPDYRDTDSNNNGIPDSLELAADGSARTQDSDGDGLPDYWETFAGPNLSPNNPADAVTRPTGHPLTYLQIFRSGLNPRTTDTDGDGLSDFDELFVYGTSPLLADTDGDGMPDK
;
A
#
# COMPACT_ATOMS: atom_id res chain seq x y z
N MET A 1 -4.15 24.33 -2.92
CA MET A 1 -5.47 25.01 -2.97
C MET A 1 -6.21 24.52 -1.73
N GLY A 2 -6.30 25.30 -0.64
CA GLY A 2 -7.46 26.15 -0.38
C GLY A 2 -8.64 25.36 0.22
N ALA A 3 -8.46 24.62 1.32
CA ALA A 3 -9.57 23.98 2.03
C ALA A 3 -10.42 25.06 2.72
N ASP A 4 -11.68 25.18 2.28
CA ASP A 4 -12.67 26.04 2.89
C ASP A 4 -13.04 25.47 4.27
N LEU A 5 -12.66 26.16 5.34
CA LEU A 5 -12.72 25.69 6.74
C LEU A 5 -14.15 25.50 7.30
N ASN A 6 -15.17 25.37 6.45
CA ASN A 6 -16.58 25.22 6.83
C ASN A 6 -17.32 24.05 6.16
N VAL A 7 -16.63 23.22 5.36
CA VAL A 7 -17.21 22.00 4.80
C VAL A 7 -16.61 20.80 5.55
N PRO A 8 -17.43 19.96 6.22
CA PRO A 8 -16.94 18.71 6.77
C PRO A 8 -16.33 17.83 5.67
N LEU A 9 -15.35 17.01 6.01
CA LEU A 9 -14.69 16.12 5.06
C LEU A 9 -15.67 15.03 4.56
N ASP A 10 -15.55 14.71 3.29
CA ASP A 10 -16.29 13.73 2.51
C ASP A 10 -15.24 13.08 1.60
N THR A 11 -14.69 11.95 2.04
CA THR A 11 -13.50 11.33 1.44
C THR A 11 -13.84 10.61 0.13
N ASP A 12 -14.96 9.88 0.07
CA ASP A 12 -15.39 9.17 -1.14
C ASP A 12 -16.26 10.01 -2.09
N GLY A 13 -16.77 11.16 -1.63
CA GLY A 13 -17.55 12.11 -2.43
C GLY A 13 -19.00 11.69 -2.65
N ASP A 14 -19.56 10.80 -1.82
CA ASP A 14 -20.93 10.30 -1.97
C ASP A 14 -22.01 11.27 -1.41
N GLY A 15 -21.57 12.31 -0.69
CA GLY A 15 -22.42 13.34 -0.08
C GLY A 15 -22.83 13.06 1.36
N ILE A 16 -22.34 11.97 1.96
CA ILE A 16 -22.29 11.72 3.39
C ILE A 16 -20.90 12.14 3.87
N PHE A 17 -20.83 12.76 5.03
CA PHE A 17 -19.55 13.22 5.57
C PHE A 17 -18.93 12.11 6.42
N ASP A 18 -17.61 11.96 6.40
CA ASP A 18 -16.85 10.89 7.10
C ASP A 18 -17.30 10.68 8.55
N TYR A 19 -17.57 11.77 9.30
CA TYR A 19 -18.02 11.67 10.71
C TYR A 19 -19.41 11.04 10.90
N ARG A 20 -20.14 10.78 9.81
CA ARG A 20 -21.46 10.13 9.75
C ARG A 20 -21.41 8.81 8.96
N GLU A 21 -20.28 8.48 8.36
CA GLU A 21 -20.01 7.27 7.60
C GLU A 21 -19.55 6.13 8.53
N THR A 22 -19.50 4.91 8.03
CA THR A 22 -18.84 3.77 8.72
C THR A 22 -17.69 3.16 7.93
N ASP A 23 -17.41 3.71 6.75
CA ASP A 23 -16.51 3.26 5.68
C ASP A 23 -16.21 4.51 4.82
N SER A 24 -15.28 5.35 5.28
CA SER A 24 -15.12 6.74 4.80
C SER A 24 -14.58 6.85 3.37
N ASP A 25 -13.84 5.86 2.90
CA ASP A 25 -13.33 5.77 1.52
C ASP A 25 -14.13 4.79 0.64
N ASN A 26 -15.09 4.08 1.21
CA ASN A 26 -16.06 3.22 0.51
C ASN A 26 -15.39 2.09 -0.27
N ASP A 27 -14.30 1.57 0.31
CA ASP A 27 -13.55 0.45 -0.25
C ASP A 27 -14.15 -0.92 0.16
N GLY A 28 -15.08 -0.91 1.11
CA GLY A 28 -15.79 -2.07 1.63
C GLY A 28 -15.22 -2.66 2.92
N ILE A 29 -14.20 -2.02 3.50
CA ILE A 29 -13.66 -2.29 4.82
C ILE A 29 -14.16 -1.18 5.76
N PRO A 30 -14.72 -1.52 6.94
CA PRO A 30 -15.23 -0.48 7.83
C PRO A 30 -14.11 0.30 8.50
N ASP A 31 -14.30 1.61 8.73
CA ASP A 31 -13.37 2.47 9.48
C ASP A 31 -12.98 1.87 10.84
N ALA A 32 -13.90 1.08 11.42
CA ALA A 32 -13.72 0.43 12.69
C ALA A 32 -12.54 -0.56 12.71
N ILE A 33 -12.20 -1.11 11.55
CA ILE A 33 -11.12 -2.04 11.28
C ILE A 33 -9.83 -1.27 10.97
N GLU A 34 -9.90 -0.28 10.08
CA GLU A 34 -8.72 0.39 9.53
C GLU A 34 -8.13 1.46 10.45
N ARG A 35 -8.96 2.20 11.20
CA ARG A 35 -8.47 3.27 12.09
C ARG A 35 -7.43 2.78 13.11
N GLY A 36 -7.38 1.48 13.37
CA GLY A 36 -6.48 0.87 14.34
C GLY A 36 -6.97 0.97 15.79
N PRO A 37 -6.15 0.51 16.75
CA PRO A 37 -6.55 0.39 18.15
C PRO A 37 -6.59 1.73 18.91
N ASP A 38 -5.84 2.73 18.47
CA ASP A 38 -5.78 4.05 19.10
C ASP A 38 -6.68 5.05 18.35
N GLY A 39 -7.87 5.31 18.90
CA GLY A 39 -8.79 6.29 18.30
C GLY A 39 -8.33 7.76 18.39
N LEU A 40 -7.26 8.06 19.12
CA LEU A 40 -6.67 9.41 19.17
C LEU A 40 -5.51 9.58 18.19
N HIS A 41 -4.92 8.48 17.74
CA HIS A 41 -3.87 8.45 16.73
C HIS A 41 -4.22 7.36 15.72
N PRO A 42 -5.09 7.68 14.74
CA PRO A 42 -5.45 6.73 13.70
C PRO A 42 -4.20 6.17 13.02
N ARG A 43 -4.29 4.90 12.61
CA ARG A 43 -3.27 4.27 11.77
C ARG A 43 -3.15 5.04 10.45
N ALA A 44 -1.91 5.26 10.02
CA ALA A 44 -1.51 5.73 8.70
C ALA A 44 -0.32 4.87 8.30
N THR A 45 -0.57 3.85 7.49
CA THR A 45 0.36 2.73 7.27
C THR A 45 1.54 3.13 6.40
N ASP A 46 1.31 3.96 5.39
CA ASP A 46 2.34 4.50 4.49
C ASP A 46 2.96 5.83 4.99
N GLY A 47 2.30 6.52 5.93
CA GLY A 47 2.79 7.77 6.52
C GLY A 47 2.59 9.01 5.66
N ASP A 48 1.73 8.98 4.65
CA ASP A 48 1.47 10.12 3.74
C ASP A 48 0.63 11.25 4.40
N GLY A 49 0.09 10.98 5.59
CA GLY A 49 -0.73 11.90 6.38
C GLY A 49 -2.24 11.65 6.24
N VAL A 50 -2.65 10.72 5.39
CA VAL A 50 -3.98 10.14 5.29
C VAL A 50 -4.02 8.88 6.18
N PRO A 51 -4.97 8.79 7.12
CA PRO A 51 -5.21 7.56 7.86
C PRO A 51 -5.83 6.47 6.99
N ASP A 52 -5.52 5.21 7.29
CA ASP A 52 -5.96 4.02 6.55
C ASP A 52 -7.47 3.98 6.27
N TYR A 53 -8.32 4.41 7.22
CA TYR A 53 -9.79 4.41 7.03
C TYR A 53 -10.31 5.45 6.02
N ARG A 54 -9.40 6.22 5.40
CA ARG A 54 -9.67 7.25 4.39
C ARG A 54 -8.77 7.06 3.17
N ASP A 55 -8.10 5.93 3.07
CA ASP A 55 -7.16 5.62 2.02
C ASP A 55 -7.48 4.24 1.44
N THR A 56 -7.82 4.22 0.14
CA THR A 56 -8.16 2.98 -0.57
C THR A 56 -6.97 2.05 -0.84
N ASP A 57 -5.74 2.52 -0.58
CA ASP A 57 -4.47 1.78 -0.71
C ASP A 57 -3.52 2.22 0.43
N SER A 58 -3.87 1.85 1.67
CA SER A 58 -3.24 2.29 2.93
C SER A 58 -1.72 2.11 3.00
N ASN A 59 -1.14 1.22 2.20
CA ASN A 59 0.30 0.97 2.16
C ASN A 59 0.96 1.46 0.85
N ASN A 60 0.17 2.07 -0.04
CA ASN A 60 0.56 2.63 -1.33
C ASN A 60 1.38 1.68 -2.22
N ASN A 61 1.14 0.37 -2.09
CA ASN A 61 1.85 -0.65 -2.89
C ASN A 61 1.19 -0.86 -4.27
N GLY A 62 0.08 -0.17 -4.53
CA GLY A 62 -0.70 -0.22 -5.76
C GLY A 62 -1.85 -1.24 -5.73
N ILE A 63 -1.98 -2.03 -4.67
CA ILE A 63 -3.06 -3.00 -4.47
C ILE A 63 -4.06 -2.39 -3.49
N PRO A 64 -5.33 -2.18 -3.91
CA PRO A 64 -6.34 -1.66 -3.01
C PRO A 64 -6.55 -2.53 -1.77
N ASP A 65 -6.81 -1.92 -0.62
CA ASP A 65 -7.07 -2.61 0.64
C ASP A 65 -8.20 -3.64 0.51
N SER A 66 -9.26 -3.26 -0.23
CA SER A 66 -10.35 -4.16 -0.65
C SER A 66 -9.93 -5.49 -1.30
N LEU A 67 -8.67 -5.64 -1.77
CA LEU A 67 -8.06 -6.90 -2.22
C LEU A 67 -7.15 -7.54 -1.16
N GLU A 68 -6.42 -6.75 -0.37
CA GLU A 68 -5.47 -7.23 0.64
C GLU A 68 -6.14 -7.71 1.94
N LEU A 69 -7.30 -7.14 2.27
CA LEU A 69 -8.05 -7.38 3.48
C LEU A 69 -9.49 -7.81 3.18
N ALA A 70 -10.01 -8.74 3.99
CA ALA A 70 -11.45 -9.01 4.03
C ALA A 70 -12.15 -7.98 4.94
N ALA A 71 -13.45 -7.78 4.75
CA ALA A 71 -14.27 -6.85 5.54
C ALA A 71 -14.29 -7.12 7.06
N ASP A 72 -13.81 -8.30 7.51
CA ASP A 72 -13.62 -8.61 8.93
C ASP A 72 -12.22 -8.26 9.47
N GLY A 73 -11.40 -7.60 8.65
CA GLY A 73 -10.01 -7.23 8.93
C GLY A 73 -8.99 -8.36 8.78
N SER A 74 -9.41 -9.53 8.29
CA SER A 74 -8.47 -10.63 8.04
C SER A 74 -7.71 -10.41 6.73
N ALA A 75 -6.38 -10.51 6.78
CA ALA A 75 -5.56 -10.50 5.57
C ALA A 75 -5.93 -11.65 4.61
N ARG A 76 -5.98 -11.35 3.31
CA ARG A 76 -6.24 -12.34 2.26
C ARG A 76 -4.99 -13.16 1.95
N THR A 77 -4.58 -14.04 2.85
CA THR A 77 -3.30 -14.78 2.73
C THR A 77 -3.38 -16.06 1.91
N GLN A 78 -4.31 -16.20 0.96
CA GLN A 78 -4.39 -17.42 0.16
C GLN A 78 -3.14 -17.50 -0.72
N ASP A 79 -2.42 -18.62 -0.66
CA ASP A 79 -1.20 -18.90 -1.42
C ASP A 79 -1.33 -20.36 -1.92
N SER A 80 -1.75 -20.50 -3.17
CA SER A 80 -2.21 -21.74 -3.75
C SER A 80 -1.08 -22.69 -4.14
N ASP A 81 0.12 -22.17 -4.42
CA ASP A 81 1.30 -22.99 -4.74
C ASP A 81 2.39 -23.01 -3.67
N GLY A 82 2.27 -22.19 -2.63
CA GLY A 82 3.13 -22.18 -1.46
C GLY A 82 4.48 -21.53 -1.70
N ASP A 83 4.63 -20.65 -2.69
CA ASP A 83 5.88 -19.95 -2.98
C ASP A 83 6.12 -18.68 -2.14
N GLY A 84 5.10 -18.30 -1.36
CA GLY A 84 5.12 -17.14 -0.48
C GLY A 84 4.63 -15.85 -1.11
N LEU A 85 4.10 -15.88 -2.34
CA LEU A 85 3.23 -14.85 -2.89
C LEU A 85 1.76 -15.24 -2.68
N PRO A 86 0.92 -14.34 -2.16
CA PRO A 86 -0.51 -14.58 -2.13
C PRO A 86 -1.15 -14.51 -3.53
N ASP A 87 -2.17 -15.34 -3.77
CA ASP A 87 -2.94 -15.42 -5.02
C ASP A 87 -3.42 -14.04 -5.49
N TYR A 88 -3.88 -13.18 -4.58
CA TYR A 88 -4.36 -11.83 -4.94
C TYR A 88 -3.22 -10.98 -5.52
N TRP A 89 -2.03 -11.09 -4.93
CA TRP A 89 -0.86 -10.30 -5.31
C TRP A 89 -0.34 -10.74 -6.68
N GLU A 90 -0.32 -12.05 -6.95
CA GLU A 90 0.09 -12.59 -8.24
C GLU A 90 -0.82 -12.14 -9.39
N THR A 91 -2.13 -12.02 -9.16
CA THR A 91 -3.05 -11.50 -10.17
C THR A 91 -2.83 -10.02 -10.49
N PHE A 92 -2.21 -9.28 -9.57
CA PHE A 92 -1.95 -7.85 -9.70
C PHE A 92 -0.56 -7.54 -10.27
N ALA A 93 0.47 -8.19 -9.75
CA ALA A 93 1.86 -7.77 -9.87
C ALA A 93 2.44 -7.93 -11.26
N GLY A 94 1.93 -8.85 -12.08
CA GLY A 94 2.34 -8.91 -13.48
C GLY A 94 1.73 -10.06 -14.28
N PRO A 95 1.77 -9.97 -15.63
CA PRO A 95 1.18 -10.97 -16.53
C PRO A 95 1.91 -12.32 -16.54
N ASN A 96 3.08 -12.40 -15.89
CA ASN A 96 3.91 -13.60 -15.85
C ASN A 96 3.84 -14.36 -14.52
N LEU A 97 2.99 -13.91 -13.60
CA LEU A 97 2.70 -14.59 -12.34
C LEU A 97 1.42 -15.41 -12.48
N SER A 98 1.37 -16.52 -11.77
CA SER A 98 0.27 -17.46 -11.83
C SER A 98 0.12 -18.15 -10.48
N PRO A 99 -1.07 -18.11 -9.83
CA PRO A 99 -1.33 -18.69 -8.50
C PRO A 99 -1.13 -20.19 -8.33
N ASN A 100 -0.58 -20.88 -9.31
CA ASN A 100 -0.36 -22.31 -9.30
C ASN A 100 1.03 -22.67 -9.84
N ASN A 101 1.95 -21.71 -9.88
CA ASN A 101 3.29 -21.85 -10.45
C ASN A 101 4.37 -21.29 -9.50
N PRO A 102 4.91 -22.11 -8.58
CA PRO A 102 5.77 -21.64 -7.49
C PRO A 102 7.16 -21.15 -7.94
N ALA A 103 7.45 -21.23 -9.23
CA ALA A 103 8.72 -20.84 -9.80
C ALA A 103 8.74 -19.37 -10.26
N ASP A 104 7.58 -18.72 -10.39
CA ASP A 104 7.52 -17.35 -10.89
C ASP A 104 7.74 -16.28 -9.80
N ALA A 105 7.56 -16.59 -8.51
CA ALA A 105 7.95 -15.70 -7.42
C ALA A 105 9.43 -15.28 -7.40
N VAL A 106 10.33 -16.13 -7.89
CA VAL A 106 11.77 -15.81 -7.98
C VAL A 106 12.16 -15.17 -9.31
N THR A 107 11.21 -14.93 -10.22
CA THR A 107 11.45 -14.18 -11.46
C THR A 107 11.44 -12.67 -11.19
N ARG A 108 11.97 -11.91 -12.14
CA ARG A 108 12.11 -10.45 -12.03
C ARG A 108 11.17 -9.77 -13.04
N PRO A 109 10.39 -8.77 -12.63
CA PRO A 109 9.68 -7.91 -13.58
C PRO A 109 10.67 -7.18 -14.50
N THR A 110 10.19 -6.79 -15.68
CA THR A 110 11.05 -6.09 -16.66
C THR A 110 11.47 -4.74 -16.09
N GLY A 111 12.77 -4.46 -16.06
CA GLY A 111 13.31 -3.21 -15.51
C GLY A 111 13.56 -3.23 -14.01
N HIS A 112 13.12 -4.26 -13.28
CA HIS A 112 13.35 -4.38 -11.85
C HIS A 112 14.55 -5.28 -11.53
N PRO A 113 15.46 -4.84 -10.65
CA PRO A 113 16.56 -5.65 -10.13
C PRO A 113 16.16 -6.51 -8.92
N LEU A 114 14.89 -6.47 -8.49
CA LEU A 114 14.31 -7.30 -7.42
C LEU A 114 13.45 -8.44 -8.01
N THR A 115 13.33 -9.56 -7.31
CA THR A 115 12.36 -10.61 -7.68
C THR A 115 10.98 -10.23 -7.17
N TYR A 116 9.93 -10.83 -7.72
CA TYR A 116 8.57 -10.60 -7.23
C TYR A 116 8.43 -10.89 -5.73
N LEU A 117 9.03 -11.99 -5.25
CA LEU A 117 9.06 -12.31 -3.81
C LEU A 117 9.78 -11.24 -2.96
N GLN A 118 10.81 -10.58 -3.50
CA GLN A 118 11.52 -9.51 -2.79
C GLN A 118 10.68 -8.24 -2.73
N ILE A 119 10.02 -7.90 -3.85
CA ILE A 119 9.12 -6.76 -3.96
C ILE A 119 7.98 -6.91 -2.94
N PHE A 120 7.26 -8.04 -2.98
CA PHE A 120 6.16 -8.31 -2.06
C PHE A 120 6.59 -8.24 -0.59
N ARG A 121 7.69 -8.91 -0.23
CA ARG A 121 8.17 -8.94 1.17
C ARG A 121 8.66 -7.59 1.68
N SER A 122 8.93 -6.66 0.78
CA SER A 122 9.39 -5.31 1.12
C SER A 122 8.26 -4.29 1.03
N GLY A 123 7.03 -4.71 0.68
CA GLY A 123 5.88 -3.81 0.52
C GLY A 123 5.97 -2.90 -0.70
N LEU A 124 6.87 -3.21 -1.66
CA LEU A 124 7.14 -2.34 -2.79
C LEU A 124 6.13 -2.53 -3.91
N ASN A 125 6.02 -1.52 -4.77
CA ASN A 125 5.11 -1.58 -5.90
C ASN A 125 5.78 -2.33 -7.09
N PRO A 126 5.25 -3.49 -7.54
CA PRO A 126 5.84 -4.26 -8.64
C PRO A 126 5.77 -3.58 -10.01
N ARG A 127 5.08 -2.44 -10.12
CA ARG A 127 4.85 -1.71 -11.37
C ARG A 127 5.73 -0.47 -11.52
N THR A 128 6.49 -0.08 -10.49
CA THR A 128 7.45 1.03 -10.52
C THR A 128 8.74 0.65 -9.83
N THR A 129 9.89 1.10 -10.35
CA THR A 129 11.21 0.83 -9.74
C THR A 129 11.60 1.84 -8.66
N ASP A 130 10.72 2.78 -8.35
CA ASP A 130 10.85 3.93 -7.46
C ASP A 130 9.46 4.09 -6.85
N THR A 131 9.24 3.45 -5.69
CA THR A 131 7.92 3.26 -5.09
C THR A 131 7.38 4.54 -4.48
N ASP A 132 8.20 5.30 -3.77
CA ASP A 132 7.82 6.59 -3.18
C ASP A 132 7.96 7.78 -4.15
N GLY A 133 8.58 7.58 -5.32
CA GLY A 133 8.69 8.58 -6.36
C GLY A 133 9.67 9.70 -6.03
N ASP A 134 10.58 9.49 -5.08
CA ASP A 134 11.53 10.51 -4.64
C ASP A 134 12.69 10.68 -5.65
N GLY A 135 12.88 9.71 -6.54
CA GLY A 135 13.90 9.69 -7.59
C GLY A 135 15.10 8.78 -7.33
N LEU A 136 15.16 8.10 -6.18
CA LEU A 136 15.97 6.92 -5.96
C LEU A 136 15.20 5.66 -6.36
N SER A 137 15.90 4.62 -6.80
CA SER A 137 15.22 3.35 -7.08
C SER A 137 15.10 2.51 -5.82
N ASP A 138 14.05 1.68 -5.69
CA ASP A 138 13.87 0.84 -4.49
C ASP A 138 15.11 -0.01 -4.19
N PHE A 139 15.82 -0.41 -5.26
CA PHE A 139 17.05 -1.16 -5.14
C PHE A 139 18.19 -0.33 -4.56
N ASP A 140 18.36 0.90 -5.02
CA ASP A 140 19.42 1.76 -4.50
C ASP A 140 19.14 2.12 -3.04
N GLU A 141 17.90 2.35 -2.68
CA GLU A 141 17.52 2.62 -1.29
C GLU A 141 17.79 1.42 -0.39
N LEU A 142 17.36 0.22 -0.77
CA LEU A 142 17.58 -0.99 0.05
C LEU A 142 19.05 -1.42 0.13
N PHE A 143 19.82 -1.27 -0.96
CA PHE A 143 21.13 -1.91 -1.10
C PHE A 143 22.31 -0.94 -1.22
N VAL A 144 22.08 0.35 -1.44
CA VAL A 144 23.12 1.38 -1.57
C VAL A 144 23.04 2.41 -0.44
N TYR A 145 21.86 2.99 -0.20
CA TYR A 145 21.69 4.10 0.74
C TYR A 145 21.22 3.67 2.14
N GLY A 146 20.45 2.58 2.23
CA GLY A 146 19.84 2.14 3.48
C GLY A 146 18.67 3.03 3.93
N THR A 147 18.03 3.71 2.99
CA THR A 147 16.80 4.49 3.18
C THR A 147 15.56 3.60 2.95
N SER A 148 14.39 4.12 3.27
CA SER A 148 13.12 3.42 3.15
C SER A 148 12.46 3.73 1.81
N PRO A 149 12.31 2.74 0.90
CA PRO A 149 11.67 2.97 -0.42
C PRO A 149 10.19 3.32 -0.40
N LEU A 150 9.60 3.36 0.79
CA LEU A 150 8.20 3.71 1.02
C LEU A 150 8.06 5.15 1.51
N LEU A 151 9.17 5.84 1.79
CA LEU A 151 9.17 7.14 2.42
C LEU A 151 10.12 8.06 1.67
N ALA A 152 9.55 9.02 0.95
CA ALA A 152 10.33 9.97 0.18
C ALA A 152 11.36 10.77 1.02
N ASP A 153 11.16 10.84 2.33
CA ASP A 153 12.08 11.42 3.33
C ASP A 153 12.14 10.47 4.53
N THR A 154 13.13 9.58 4.54
CA THR A 154 13.24 8.51 5.55
C THR A 154 13.50 9.04 6.95
N ASP A 155 14.27 10.14 7.10
CA ASP A 155 14.67 10.65 8.41
C ASP A 155 13.80 11.81 8.93
N GLY A 156 12.87 12.30 8.09
CA GLY A 156 11.86 13.29 8.42
C GLY A 156 12.44 14.69 8.62
N ASP A 157 13.60 14.99 8.02
CA ASP A 157 14.24 16.30 8.13
C ASP A 157 13.68 17.36 7.16
N GLY A 158 12.78 16.94 6.26
CA GLY A 158 12.12 17.75 5.25
C GLY A 158 12.84 17.77 3.90
N MET A 159 13.89 16.95 3.69
CA MET A 159 14.55 16.75 2.40
C MET A 159 14.32 15.33 1.88
N PRO A 160 14.08 15.17 0.56
CA PRO A 160 14.02 13.83 -0.01
C PRO A 160 15.36 13.07 0.10
N ASP A 161 15.32 11.74 0.09
CA ASP A 161 16.50 10.88 0.26
C ASP A 161 17.54 11.01 -0.88
N LYS A 162 17.12 11.43 -2.08
CA LYS A 162 17.98 11.63 -3.27
C LYS A 162 19.11 12.67 -3.24
#